data_AF-A0A846TX93-F1
#
_entry.id   AF-A0A846TX93-F1
#
_cell.length_a   1.000
_cell.length_b   1.000
_cell.length_c   1.000
_cell.angle_alpha   90.00
_cell.angle_beta   90.00
_cell.angle_gamma   90.00
#
_symmetry.space_group_name_H-M   'P 1'
#
loop_
_entity.id
_entity.type
_entity.pdbx_description
1 polymer ?
#
loop_
_entity_poly.entity_id
_entity_poly.type
_entity_poly.pdbx_seq_one_letter_code
_entity_poly.pdbx_strand_id
1 'polypeptide(L)'
;MKKGLFLLTSLLITGTAVTPLLSQTKTQDAAIQEQTKSLDVLDLTMPWWGNVKADTPNLTQLLNDSVGKSLQTSLMILTAPDGTVIESESSFDNSGLRGILGYDQVHFTEIKLEVSGGTPYANYLMAQYSYVEKDEVKNSSRVINRFDWRGIDMAPFWTKDVKLEFELNF
;
A
#
# COMPACT_ATOMS: atom_id res chain seq x y z
N MET A 1 -56.77 -64.95 5.72
CA MET A 1 -55.86 -64.06 4.96
C MET A 1 -55.55 -62.84 5.80
N LYS A 2 -54.31 -62.32 5.71
CA LYS A 2 -53.65 -61.20 6.45
C LYS A 2 -52.94 -61.67 7.75
N LYS A 3 -51.61 -61.89 7.66
CA LYS A 3 -50.48 -60.99 8.04
C LYS A 3 -50.29 -61.00 9.58
N GLY A 4 -49.22 -61.47 10.21
CA GLY A 4 -47.81 -61.55 9.85
C GLY A 4 -47.04 -60.37 10.46
N LEU A 5 -46.29 -60.59 11.56
CA LEU A 5 -45.10 -59.83 12.03
C LEU A 5 -44.61 -60.46 13.36
N PHE A 6 -43.63 -61.38 13.38
CA PHE A 6 -42.17 -61.20 13.44
C PHE A 6 -41.65 -60.21 14.50
N LEU A 7 -41.14 -60.79 15.61
CA LEU A 7 -40.07 -60.23 16.43
C LEU A 7 -38.77 -60.26 15.63
N LEU A 8 -37.92 -59.22 15.77
CA LEU A 8 -36.49 -59.47 15.79
C LEU A 8 -35.74 -58.44 16.64
N THR A 9 -34.80 -59.02 17.35
CA THR A 9 -33.93 -58.53 18.41
C THR A 9 -32.90 -57.52 17.94
N SER A 10 -32.51 -56.66 18.87
CA SER A 10 -31.40 -55.71 18.85
C SER A 10 -30.11 -56.22 18.18
N LEU A 11 -29.54 -55.38 17.32
CA LEU A 11 -28.21 -55.54 16.73
C LEU A 11 -27.39 -54.28 17.01
N LEU A 12 -26.34 -54.41 17.83
CA LEU A 12 -25.25 -53.45 17.97
C LEU A 12 -24.29 -53.64 16.81
N ILE A 13 -24.06 -52.60 16.01
CA ILE A 13 -22.88 -52.48 15.15
C ILE A 13 -22.28 -51.08 15.33
N THR A 14 -20.99 -51.12 15.64
CA THR A 14 -19.98 -50.09 15.83
C THR A 14 -19.83 -49.13 14.64
N GLY A 15 -19.60 -47.85 14.89
CA GLY A 15 -19.15 -46.92 13.86
C GLY A 15 -18.93 -45.49 14.37
N THR A 16 -17.65 -45.16 14.63
CA THR A 16 -17.05 -43.82 14.83
C THR A 16 -17.70 -42.88 15.85
N ALA A 17 -16.99 -42.68 16.97
CA ALA A 17 -17.16 -41.52 17.82
C ALA A 17 -16.97 -40.23 17.00
N VAL A 18 -18.03 -39.44 16.86
CA VAL A 18 -17.90 -38.04 16.44
C VAL A 18 -17.46 -37.27 17.67
N THR A 19 -16.15 -37.11 17.85
CA THR A 19 -15.63 -36.14 18.82
C THR A 19 -16.08 -34.75 18.37
N PRO A 20 -16.71 -33.92 19.23
CA PRO A 20 -16.87 -32.51 18.94
C PRO A 20 -15.50 -31.84 19.12
N LEU A 21 -14.66 -31.91 18.09
CA LEU A 21 -13.40 -31.19 18.06
C LEU A 21 -13.71 -29.74 17.67
N LEU A 22 -13.74 -28.86 18.68
CA LEU A 22 -13.38 -27.45 18.56
C LEU A 22 -13.94 -26.72 17.33
N SER A 23 -15.24 -26.42 17.32
CA SER A 23 -15.75 -25.28 16.54
C SER A 23 -15.57 -23.97 17.31
N GLN A 24 -14.34 -23.75 17.77
CA GLN A 24 -13.82 -22.42 18.08
C GLN A 24 -12.63 -22.24 17.14
N THR A 25 -12.59 -21.09 16.47
CA THR A 25 -11.53 -20.60 15.57
C THR A 25 -11.66 -21.01 14.10
N LYS A 26 -12.45 -20.25 13.35
CA LYS A 26 -12.00 -19.54 12.12
C LYS A 26 -13.12 -18.66 11.55
N THR A 27 -13.68 -17.79 12.39
CA THR A 27 -14.22 -16.52 11.89
C THR A 27 -13.06 -15.52 11.88
N GLN A 28 -12.05 -15.81 11.06
CA GLN A 28 -10.95 -14.89 10.76
C GLN A 28 -10.50 -15.10 9.31
N ASP A 29 -11.46 -15.36 8.42
CA ASP A 29 -11.36 -14.93 7.03
C ASP A 29 -12.21 -13.65 6.92
N ALA A 30 -11.85 -12.63 7.71
CA ALA A 30 -12.08 -11.28 7.24
C ALA A 30 -11.08 -11.16 6.09
N ALA A 31 -11.56 -11.38 4.87
CA ALA A 31 -10.82 -11.10 3.66
C ALA A 31 -10.17 -9.72 3.85
N ILE A 32 -8.85 -9.70 4.04
CA ILE A 32 -8.07 -8.49 3.95
C ILE A 32 -8.28 -8.09 2.51
N GLN A 33 -9.20 -7.13 2.26
CA GLN A 33 -9.21 -6.45 0.99
C GLN A 33 -7.83 -5.84 0.88
N GLU A 34 -7.05 -6.33 -0.07
CA GLU A 34 -5.74 -5.77 -0.34
C GLU A 34 -5.96 -4.33 -0.77
N GLN A 35 -5.67 -3.40 0.13
CA GLN A 35 -5.65 -2.01 -0.21
C GLN A 35 -4.46 -1.82 -1.13
N THR A 36 -4.74 -1.56 -2.40
CA THR A 36 -3.72 -1.28 -3.42
C THR A 36 -3.59 0.22 -3.69
N LYS A 37 -4.41 1.05 -3.04
CA LYS A 37 -4.47 2.48 -3.28
C LYS A 37 -4.42 3.30 -2.00
N SER A 38 -3.69 4.41 -2.03
CA SER A 38 -3.74 5.45 -1.01
C SER A 38 -4.17 6.78 -1.62
N LEU A 39 -4.80 7.61 -0.80
CA LEU A 39 -5.13 8.98 -1.13
C LEU A 39 -4.67 9.87 0.03
N ASP A 40 -3.77 10.80 -0.25
CA ASP A 40 -3.35 11.85 0.69
C ASP A 40 -3.78 13.22 0.16
N VAL A 41 -4.20 14.10 1.06
CA VAL A 41 -4.55 15.49 0.72
C VAL A 41 -3.46 16.40 1.25
N LEU A 42 -2.83 17.14 0.35
CA LEU A 42 -1.57 17.84 0.59
C LEU A 42 -1.76 19.36 0.56
N ASP A 43 -0.99 20.04 1.42
CA ASP A 43 -0.74 21.47 1.31
C ASP A 43 0.55 21.67 0.51
N LEU A 44 0.41 22.08 -0.75
CA LEU A 44 1.53 22.40 -1.64
C LEU A 44 1.70 23.91 -1.82
N THR A 45 1.11 24.72 -0.94
CA THR A 45 1.22 26.18 -1.03
C THR A 45 2.69 26.59 -1.00
N MET A 46 3.19 27.11 -2.12
CA MET A 46 4.61 27.42 -2.26
C MET A 46 4.98 28.63 -1.41
N PRO A 47 5.97 28.52 -0.51
CA PRO A 47 6.55 29.71 0.06
C PRO A 47 7.37 30.37 -1.06
N TRP A 48 6.96 31.57 -1.50
CA TRP A 48 7.71 32.71 -2.08
C TRP A 48 9.04 32.36 -2.80
N TRP A 49 9.96 31.65 -2.13
CA TRP A 49 11.14 30.97 -2.69
C TRP A 49 11.41 29.67 -1.89
N GLY A 50 11.44 28.48 -2.53
CA GLY A 50 11.86 27.24 -1.85
C GLY A 50 11.29 25.93 -2.41
N ASN A 51 11.49 24.87 -1.63
CA ASN A 51 10.86 23.56 -1.82
C ASN A 51 9.73 23.40 -0.81
N VAL A 52 8.63 22.78 -1.23
CA VAL A 52 7.56 22.33 -0.32
C VAL A 52 7.78 20.85 -0.03
N LYS A 53 7.57 20.47 1.24
CA LYS A 53 7.52 19.06 1.65
C LYS A 53 6.15 18.80 2.25
N ALA A 54 5.46 17.78 1.76
CA ALA A 54 4.18 17.35 2.27
C ALA A 54 4.26 15.88 2.70
N ASP A 55 3.76 15.59 3.89
CA ASP A 55 3.73 14.24 4.43
C ASP A 55 2.58 13.46 3.78
N THR A 56 2.82 12.17 3.53
CA THR A 56 1.83 11.26 2.94
C THR A 56 1.59 10.08 3.90
N PRO A 57 0.83 10.28 5.00
CA PRO A 57 0.64 9.26 6.02
C PRO A 57 -0.13 8.03 5.49
N ASN A 58 -1.12 8.21 4.61
CA ASN A 58 -1.88 7.07 4.08
C ASN A 58 -1.03 6.22 3.15
N LEU A 59 -0.18 6.85 2.33
CA LEU A 59 0.83 6.14 1.56
C LEU A 59 1.86 5.43 2.45
N THR A 60 2.31 6.07 3.53
CA THR A 60 3.26 5.44 4.49
C THR A 60 2.66 4.17 5.08
N GLN A 61 1.38 4.19 5.44
CA GLN A 61 0.66 3.01 5.90
C GLN A 61 0.55 1.95 4.80
N LEU A 62 0.09 2.33 3.59
CA LEU A 62 -0.03 1.42 2.45
C LEU A 62 1.28 0.68 2.16
N LEU A 63 2.42 1.37 2.16
CA LEU A 63 3.71 0.75 1.90
C LEU A 63 4.15 -0.20 3.01
N ASN A 64 3.87 0.12 4.29
CA ASN A 64 4.11 -0.79 5.41
C ASN A 64 3.25 -2.06 5.29
N ASP A 65 1.98 -1.94 4.90
CA ASP A 65 1.06 -3.07 4.68
C ASP A 65 1.44 -3.93 3.44
N SER A 66 2.35 -3.42 2.62
CA SER A 66 2.82 -4.04 1.37
C SER A 66 4.21 -4.67 1.47
N VAL A 67 4.87 -4.60 2.62
CA VAL A 67 6.20 -5.21 2.85
C VAL A 67 6.14 -6.72 2.61
N GLY A 68 7.14 -7.25 1.89
CA GLY A 68 7.21 -8.66 1.52
C GLY A 68 6.35 -9.05 0.31
N LYS A 69 5.60 -8.11 -0.29
CA LYS A 69 4.86 -8.36 -1.53
C LYS A 69 5.71 -8.07 -2.77
N SER A 70 5.48 -8.83 -3.83
CA SER A 70 6.19 -8.67 -5.10
C SER A 70 5.56 -7.58 -5.95
N LEU A 71 6.00 -6.33 -5.81
CA LEU A 71 5.51 -5.22 -6.64
C LEU A 71 5.86 -5.41 -8.14
N GLN A 72 4.85 -5.35 -9.02
CA GLN A 72 4.99 -5.27 -10.48
C GLN A 72 5.13 -3.82 -10.92
N THR A 73 4.15 -2.99 -10.58
CA THR A 73 4.08 -1.59 -11.01
C THR A 73 3.49 -0.72 -9.91
N SER A 74 3.82 0.56 -9.95
CA SER A 74 3.11 1.59 -9.21
C SER A 74 2.80 2.78 -10.11
N LEU A 75 1.73 3.49 -9.77
CA LEU A 75 1.31 4.73 -10.40
C LEU A 75 1.12 5.78 -9.31
N MET A 76 1.55 7.00 -9.58
CA MET A 76 1.32 8.14 -8.70
C MET A 76 0.64 9.24 -9.52
N ILE A 77 -0.37 9.88 -8.95
CA ILE A 77 -1.15 10.93 -9.60
C ILE A 77 -1.30 12.09 -8.63
N LEU A 78 -1.03 13.31 -9.08
CA LEU A 78 -1.44 14.54 -8.38
C LEU A 78 -2.62 15.16 -9.12
N THR A 79 -3.64 15.55 -8.36
CA THR A 79 -4.80 16.28 -8.87
C THR A 79 -4.96 17.59 -8.12
N ALA A 80 -4.88 18.71 -8.84
CA ALA A 80 -5.15 20.04 -8.33
C ALA A 80 -6.66 20.24 -8.09
N PRO A 81 -7.07 21.21 -7.23
CA PRO A 81 -8.48 21.49 -6.95
C PRO A 81 -9.31 21.88 -8.19
N ASP A 82 -8.69 22.43 -9.23
CA ASP A 82 -9.33 22.77 -10.50
C ASP A 82 -9.51 21.57 -11.45
N GLY A 83 -9.03 20.39 -11.06
CA GLY A 83 -9.06 19.16 -11.85
C GLY A 83 -7.85 18.95 -12.75
N THR A 84 -6.84 19.83 -12.73
CA THR A 84 -5.57 19.60 -13.44
C THR A 84 -4.86 18.39 -12.86
N VAL A 85 -4.37 17.50 -13.72
CA VAL A 85 -3.74 16.22 -13.33
C VAL A 85 -2.32 16.13 -13.86
N ILE A 86 -1.43 15.56 -13.05
CA ILE A 86 -0.10 15.10 -13.46
C ILE A 86 0.15 13.69 -12.93
N GLU A 87 0.68 12.82 -13.79
CA GLU A 87 1.05 11.46 -13.45
C GLU A 87 2.56 11.33 -13.23
N SER A 88 2.97 10.27 -12.54
CA SER A 88 4.39 9.92 -12.39
C SER A 88 5.10 9.84 -13.73
N GLU A 89 6.38 10.21 -13.74
CA GLU A 89 7.23 10.13 -14.91
C GLU A 89 7.25 8.70 -15.47
N SER A 90 6.84 8.53 -16.73
CA SER A 90 6.73 7.20 -17.36
C SER A 90 8.07 6.48 -17.51
N SER A 91 9.19 7.22 -17.49
CA SER A 91 10.55 6.68 -17.55
C SER A 91 11.05 6.19 -16.18
N PHE A 92 10.38 6.56 -15.09
CA PHE A 92 10.78 6.17 -13.76
C PHE A 92 10.45 4.71 -13.50
N ASP A 93 11.48 3.87 -13.36
CA ASP A 93 11.29 2.47 -13.01
C ASP A 93 11.00 2.32 -11.50
N ASN A 94 10.15 1.35 -11.16
CA ASN A 94 9.81 1.08 -9.76
C ASN A 94 10.89 0.25 -9.04
N SER A 95 12.11 0.15 -9.59
CA SER A 95 13.19 -0.67 -9.03
C SER A 95 13.59 -0.20 -7.63
N GLY A 96 13.53 1.12 -7.40
CA GLY A 96 13.77 1.73 -6.11
C GLY A 96 12.84 1.19 -5.04
N LEU A 97 11.52 1.24 -5.29
CA LEU A 97 10.50 0.76 -4.37
C LEU A 97 10.49 -0.76 -4.24
N ARG A 98 10.63 -1.49 -5.36
CA ARG A 98 10.75 -2.96 -5.38
C ARG A 98 11.90 -3.45 -4.52
N GLY A 99 13.06 -2.80 -4.63
CA GLY A 99 14.24 -3.14 -3.84
C GLY A 99 14.02 -2.91 -2.34
N ILE A 100 13.28 -1.87 -1.97
CA ILE A 100 12.96 -1.60 -0.56
C ILE A 100 12.01 -2.68 -0.03
N LEU A 101 10.89 -2.94 -0.73
CA LEU A 101 9.87 -3.90 -0.29
C LEU A 101 10.39 -5.35 -0.19
N GLY A 102 11.51 -5.65 -0.84
CA GLY A 102 12.17 -6.96 -0.79
C GLY A 102 13.19 -7.14 0.34
N TYR A 103 13.50 -6.10 1.13
CA TYR A 103 14.32 -6.29 2.34
C TYR A 103 13.52 -6.95 3.46
N ASP A 104 14.23 -7.67 4.34
CA ASP A 104 13.64 -8.25 5.54
C ASP A 104 13.34 -7.17 6.59
N GLN A 105 12.19 -7.31 7.26
CA GLN A 105 11.77 -6.45 8.39
C GLN A 105 11.82 -4.96 8.07
N VAL A 106 11.39 -4.58 6.87
CA VAL A 106 11.28 -3.18 6.47
C VAL A 106 10.18 -2.49 7.25
N HIS A 107 10.47 -1.26 7.65
CA HIS A 107 9.48 -0.35 8.19
C HIS A 107 9.67 1.03 7.57
N PHE A 108 8.66 1.52 6.85
CA PHE A 108 8.64 2.89 6.36
C PHE A 108 8.28 3.80 7.52
N THR A 109 9.21 4.68 7.89
CA THR A 109 9.01 5.66 8.95
C THR A 109 8.26 6.88 8.43
N GLU A 110 8.55 7.28 7.20
CA GLU A 110 8.01 8.50 6.62
C GLU A 110 8.12 8.48 5.10
N ILE A 111 7.04 8.86 4.43
CA ILE A 111 7.05 9.19 3.00
C ILE A 111 6.68 10.65 2.86
N LYS A 112 7.50 11.41 2.11
CA LYS A 112 7.21 12.81 1.78
C LYS A 112 7.22 13.03 0.29
N LEU A 113 6.27 13.83 -0.19
CA LEU A 113 6.39 14.50 -1.47
C LEU A 113 7.23 15.77 -1.29
N GLU A 114 8.32 15.88 -2.05
CA GLU A 114 9.10 17.11 -2.17
C GLU A 114 8.85 17.72 -3.55
N VAL A 115 8.41 18.98 -3.58
CA VAL A 115 8.17 19.74 -4.82
C VAL A 115 9.00 21.01 -4.79
N SER A 116 9.83 21.20 -5.81
CA SER A 116 10.64 22.40 -6.02
C SER A 116 9.99 23.30 -7.06
N GLY A 117 9.62 24.53 -6.69
CA GLY A 117 9.09 25.48 -7.67
C GLY A 117 10.17 26.17 -8.52
N GLY A 118 11.46 25.94 -8.22
CA GLY A 118 12.57 26.50 -9.00
C GLY A 118 13.18 25.54 -10.02
N THR A 119 12.97 24.23 -9.87
CA THR A 119 13.52 23.23 -10.79
C THR A 119 12.53 22.09 -11.04
N PRO A 120 12.22 21.75 -12.29
CA PRO A 120 11.31 20.64 -12.59
C PRO A 120 11.92 19.27 -12.21
N TYR A 121 13.23 19.20 -11.98
CA TYR A 121 13.96 17.95 -11.71
C TYR A 121 13.99 17.51 -10.24
N ALA A 122 13.63 18.39 -9.30
CA ALA A 122 13.67 18.11 -7.86
C ALA A 122 12.29 17.82 -7.28
N ASN A 123 11.45 17.10 -8.05
CA ASN A 123 10.07 16.79 -7.66
C ASN A 123 9.89 15.28 -7.53
N TYR A 124 9.86 14.80 -6.29
CA TYR A 124 9.96 13.37 -6.02
C TYR A 124 9.27 12.96 -4.72
N LEU A 125 8.91 11.68 -4.67
CA LEU A 125 8.44 11.01 -3.48
C LEU A 125 9.64 10.33 -2.80
N MET A 126 10.01 10.82 -1.64
CA MET A 126 11.14 10.31 -0.85
C MET A 126 10.62 9.41 0.27
N ALA A 127 11.11 8.17 0.30
CA ALA A 127 10.89 7.25 1.39
C ALA A 127 12.04 7.32 2.39
N GLN A 128 11.71 7.44 3.67
CA GLN A 128 12.59 7.12 4.78
C GLN A 128 12.12 5.81 5.41
N TYR A 129 13.07 4.92 5.66
CA TYR A 129 12.76 3.56 6.10
C TYR A 129 13.90 2.97 6.91
N SER A 130 13.56 2.02 7.76
CA SER A 130 14.50 1.14 8.44
C SER A 130 14.38 -0.29 7.91
N TYR A 131 15.47 -1.04 7.94
CA TYR A 131 15.50 -2.47 7.60
C TYR A 131 16.56 -3.19 8.42
N VAL A 132 16.48 -4.52 8.50
CA VAL A 132 17.47 -5.34 9.21
C VAL A 132 18.47 -5.92 8.22
N GLU A 133 19.76 -5.70 8.47
CA GLU A 133 20.85 -6.31 7.70
C GLU A 133 21.91 -6.82 8.67
N LYS A 134 22.21 -8.13 8.61
CA LYS A 134 23.18 -8.80 9.51
C LYS A 134 22.92 -8.50 11.00
N ASP A 135 21.66 -8.64 11.41
CA ASP A 135 21.16 -8.39 12.78
C ASP A 135 21.29 -6.94 13.27
N GLU A 136 21.62 -5.99 12.37
CA GLU A 136 21.66 -4.56 12.68
C GLU A 136 20.52 -3.81 11.98
N VAL A 137 19.86 -2.91 12.72
CA VAL A 137 18.88 -1.98 12.15
C VAL A 137 19.63 -0.89 11.39
N LYS A 138 19.34 -0.76 10.10
CA LYS A 138 19.84 0.29 9.22
C LYS A 138 18.72 1.27 8.94
N ASN A 139 19.04 2.56 8.88
CA ASN A 139 18.14 3.61 8.41
C ASN A 139 18.62 4.11 7.06
N SER A 140 17.70 4.34 6.13
CA SER A 140 18.02 4.79 4.79
C SER A 140 16.94 5.70 4.24
N SER A 141 17.26 6.36 3.12
CA SER A 141 16.34 7.19 2.37
C SER A 141 16.51 6.96 0.88
N ARG A 142 15.41 6.88 0.13
CA ARG A 142 15.43 6.66 -1.31
C ARG A 142 14.24 7.31 -2.01
N VAL A 143 14.46 7.83 -3.21
CA VAL A 143 13.39 8.26 -4.09
C VAL A 143 12.65 7.04 -4.63
N ILE A 144 11.34 6.99 -4.41
CA ILE A 144 10.48 5.87 -4.81
C ILE A 144 9.53 6.21 -5.95
N ASN A 145 9.36 7.50 -6.28
CA ASN A 145 8.62 7.96 -7.45
C ASN A 145 8.99 9.42 -7.80
N ARG A 146 8.68 9.89 -9.02
CA ARG A 146 8.98 11.23 -9.52
C ARG A 146 7.87 11.77 -10.42
N PHE A 147 7.79 13.10 -10.49
CA PHE A 147 6.98 13.82 -11.47
C PHE A 147 7.87 14.54 -12.47
N ASP A 148 7.48 14.55 -13.74
CA ASP A 148 8.10 15.40 -14.75
C ASP A 148 7.21 16.61 -15.04
N TRP A 149 7.61 17.77 -14.51
CA TRP A 149 6.87 19.02 -14.66
C TRP A 149 7.20 19.77 -15.97
N ARG A 150 8.04 19.21 -16.85
CA ARG A 150 8.46 19.91 -18.07
C ARG A 150 7.26 20.17 -18.99
N GLY A 151 6.98 21.45 -19.24
CA GLY A 151 5.87 21.87 -20.10
C GLY A 151 4.50 21.81 -19.42
N ILE A 152 4.46 21.56 -18.10
CA ILE A 152 3.23 21.57 -17.30
C ILE A 152 3.18 22.88 -16.52
N ASP A 153 2.02 23.55 -16.51
CA ASP A 153 1.79 24.68 -15.63
C ASP A 153 1.67 24.19 -14.18
N MET A 154 2.60 24.63 -13.32
CA MET A 154 2.62 24.27 -11.91
C MET A 154 1.67 25.15 -11.08
N ALA A 155 1.18 26.28 -11.61
CA ALA A 155 0.36 27.23 -10.88
C ALA A 155 -0.88 26.60 -10.20
N PRO A 156 -1.62 25.68 -10.83
CA PRO A 156 -2.76 25.00 -10.20
C PRO A 156 -2.41 24.18 -8.96
N PHE A 157 -1.16 23.75 -8.83
CA PHE A 157 -0.69 22.90 -7.74
C PHE A 157 -0.14 23.69 -6.55
N TRP A 158 0.09 25.01 -6.68
CA TRP A 158 0.55 25.86 -5.58
C TRP A 158 -0.60 26.27 -4.66
N THR A 159 -1.25 25.28 -4.07
CA THR A 159 -2.47 25.45 -3.30
C THR A 159 -2.59 24.40 -2.21
N LYS A 160 -3.58 24.60 -1.35
CA LYS A 160 -4.10 23.57 -0.45
C LYS A 160 -4.97 22.58 -1.22
N ASP A 161 -5.17 21.43 -0.61
CA ASP A 161 -6.10 20.38 -1.04
C ASP A 161 -5.71 19.71 -2.36
N VAL A 162 -4.40 19.66 -2.66
CA VAL A 162 -3.90 18.84 -3.78
C VAL A 162 -3.99 17.38 -3.38
N LYS A 163 -4.62 16.56 -4.21
CA LYS A 163 -4.77 15.12 -3.95
C LYS A 163 -3.58 14.36 -4.53
N LEU A 164 -2.93 13.54 -3.72
CA LEU A 164 -1.97 12.54 -4.16
C LEU A 164 -2.63 11.17 -4.07
N GLU A 165 -2.82 10.54 -5.22
CA GLU A 165 -3.23 9.15 -5.33
C GLU A 165 -2.00 8.30 -5.65
N PHE A 166 -1.87 7.16 -4.97
CA PHE A 166 -0.80 6.21 -5.24
C PHE A 166 -1.39 4.82 -5.32
N GLU A 167 -1.03 4.09 -6.38
CA GLU A 167 -1.53 2.74 -6.66
C GLU A 167 -0.38 1.76 -6.79
N LEU A 168 -0.52 0.59 -6.16
CA LEU A 168 0.40 -0.54 -6.20
C LEU A 168 -0.27 -1.71 -6.93
N ASN A 169 0.48 -2.34 -7.83
CA ASN A 169 0.07 -3.59 -8.48
C ASN A 169 1.11 -4.66 -8.18
N PHE A 170 0.68 -5.75 -7.53
CA PHE A 170 1.53 -6.89 -7.12
C PHE A 170 1.43 -8.08 -8.10
#